data_AF-A0A848SR87-F1
#
_entry.id   AF-A0A848SR87-F1
#
_cell.length_a   1.000
_cell.length_b   1.000
_cell.length_c   1.000
_cell.angle_alpha   90.00
_cell.angle_beta   90.00
_cell.angle_gamma   90.00
#
_symmetry.space_group_name_H-M   'P 1'
#
loop_
_entity.id
_entity.type
_entity.pdbx_description
1 polymer ?
#
loop_
_entity_poly.entity_id
_entity_poly.type
_entity_poly.pdbx_seq_one_letter_code
_entity_poly.pdbx_strand_id
1 'polypeptide(L)'
;MKFTKIAAAPLLGLTLTLAACAGASEDDAAGDDAATEETAAEDAEAGDAGEHAHDQYAVDQTGEFSNEVMEGGIDGLNDRLAAHHAESAHDVHVQIVDTTGEVDADAAAQSVHRGEDAMILIAAGDQQIGVYGEGIDESEGEAISQAMVDAFDNDDFTGGIDAGISAASDALNN
;
A
#
# COMPACT_ATOMS: atom_id res chain seq x y z
N MET A 1 49.53 -18.48 9.82
CA MET A 1 49.88 -17.05 9.68
C MET A 1 49.49 -16.57 8.29
N LYS A 2 48.53 -15.64 8.21
CA LYS A 2 48.43 -14.47 7.30
C LYS A 2 46.95 -14.13 7.07
N PHE A 3 46.46 -13.25 7.93
CA PHE A 3 45.26 -12.45 7.69
C PHE A 3 45.54 -11.54 6.49
N THR A 4 44.65 -11.52 5.49
CA THR A 4 44.77 -10.58 4.38
C THR A 4 43.44 -9.88 4.12
N LYS A 5 43.43 -8.62 4.57
CA LYS A 5 42.77 -7.42 4.04
C LYS A 5 41.25 -7.41 3.88
N ILE A 6 40.63 -6.72 4.84
CA ILE A 6 39.41 -5.92 4.66
C ILE A 6 39.68 -4.85 3.59
N ALA A 7 38.86 -4.85 2.54
CA ALA A 7 38.78 -3.73 1.59
C ALA A 7 37.60 -2.85 2.00
N ALA A 8 37.90 -1.61 2.36
CA ALA A 8 36.91 -0.56 2.57
C ALA A 8 36.42 -0.06 1.20
N ALA A 9 35.10 -0.02 1.01
CA ALA A 9 34.46 0.72 -0.08
C ALA A 9 34.04 2.12 0.42
N PRO A 10 34.18 3.17 -0.40
CA PRO A 10 34.01 4.55 0.02
C PRO A 10 32.53 4.97 0.14
N LEU A 11 32.24 5.73 1.21
CA LEU A 11 31.03 6.54 1.39
C LEU A 11 30.78 7.41 0.15
N LEU A 12 29.69 7.18 -0.57
CA LEU A 12 29.11 8.14 -1.50
C LEU A 12 28.15 9.03 -0.71
N GLY A 13 28.59 10.26 -0.44
CA GLY A 13 27.78 11.28 0.21
C GLY A 13 26.67 11.78 -0.73
N LEU A 14 25.42 11.49 -0.37
CA LEU A 14 24.28 12.22 -0.89
C LEU A 14 24.26 13.61 -0.26
N THR A 15 24.41 14.64 -1.09
CA THR A 15 24.13 16.02 -0.71
C THR A 15 22.70 16.34 -1.11
N LEU A 16 21.77 16.31 -0.15
CA LEU A 16 20.44 16.90 -0.34
C LEU A 16 20.61 18.42 -0.43
N THR A 17 20.32 18.98 -1.60
CA THR A 17 20.23 20.43 -1.77
C THR A 17 18.80 20.86 -1.44
N LEU A 18 18.63 21.55 -0.31
CA LEU A 18 17.37 22.10 0.16
C LEU A 18 17.04 23.38 -0.65
N ALA A 19 16.06 23.30 -1.54
CA ALA A 19 15.51 24.47 -2.23
C ALA A 19 14.36 25.05 -1.37
N ALA A 20 14.70 26.00 -0.51
CA ALA A 20 13.73 26.90 0.11
C ALA A 20 13.43 28.04 -0.88
N CYS A 21 12.22 28.08 -1.42
CA CYS A 21 11.70 29.29 -2.07
C CYS A 21 10.70 29.95 -1.14
N ALA A 22 11.22 30.78 -0.25
CA ALA A 22 10.44 31.81 0.42
C ALA A 22 10.29 32.98 -0.56
N GLY A 23 9.07 33.20 -1.05
CA GLY A 23 8.70 34.40 -1.80
C GLY A 23 7.81 35.27 -0.92
N ALA A 24 8.41 36.22 -0.21
CA ALA A 24 7.70 37.37 0.35
C ALA A 24 7.77 38.52 -0.67
N SER A 25 6.70 39.30 -0.78
CA SER A 25 6.71 40.65 -1.35
C SER A 25 5.77 41.52 -0.51
N GLU A 26 6.29 42.68 -0.13
CA GLU A 26 5.78 43.63 0.86
C GLU A 26 4.74 44.61 0.28
N ASP A 27 3.94 45.19 1.20
CA ASP A 27 3.29 46.52 1.23
C ASP A 27 2.47 47.02 0.01
N ASP A 28 1.30 47.68 0.15
CA ASP A 28 1.00 48.82 1.02
C ASP A 28 -0.51 49.22 0.91
N ALA A 29 -0.95 50.06 1.85
CA ALA A 29 -2.05 51.04 1.81
C ALA A 29 -3.54 50.66 1.96
N ALA A 30 -3.97 50.78 3.22
CA ALA A 30 -5.22 51.31 3.78
C ALA A 30 -6.36 51.83 2.85
N GLY A 31 -7.60 51.47 3.22
CA GLY A 31 -8.83 52.14 2.77
C GLY A 31 -10.12 51.57 3.38
N ASP A 32 -10.52 52.13 4.52
CA ASP A 32 -11.88 52.42 5.03
C ASP A 32 -13.06 51.41 4.90
N ASP A 33 -13.53 51.02 6.10
CA ASP A 33 -14.87 50.68 6.59
C ASP A 33 -16.07 50.58 5.61
N ALA A 34 -16.71 49.40 5.59
CA ALA A 34 -18.17 49.28 5.58
C ALA A 34 -18.58 47.83 5.93
N ALA A 35 -19.29 47.69 7.05
CA ALA A 35 -20.13 46.54 7.37
C ALA A 35 -21.04 46.16 6.19
N THR A 36 -21.30 44.86 5.97
CA THR A 36 -22.60 44.25 5.61
C THR A 36 -22.45 42.74 5.39
N GLU A 37 -23.27 41.99 6.13
CA GLU A 37 -23.84 40.66 5.86
C GLU A 37 -22.99 39.38 5.93
N GLU A 38 -23.26 38.64 7.01
CA GLU A 38 -23.51 37.20 7.08
C GLU A 38 -23.35 36.45 5.75
N THR A 39 -22.17 35.85 5.54
CA THR A 39 -22.00 34.75 4.59
C THR A 39 -21.82 33.48 5.39
N ALA A 40 -22.93 32.80 5.68
CA ALA A 40 -22.91 31.36 5.88
C ALA A 40 -22.46 30.73 4.55
N ALA A 41 -21.20 30.31 4.52
CA ALA A 41 -20.64 29.44 3.49
C ALA A 41 -19.71 28.44 4.20
N GLU A 42 -20.29 27.66 5.11
CA GLU A 42 -19.76 26.35 5.48
C GLU A 42 -20.38 25.34 4.51
N ASP A 43 -19.81 25.26 3.31
CA ASP A 43 -19.81 24.04 2.52
C ASP A 43 -18.60 24.11 1.58
N ALA A 44 -17.42 24.14 2.21
CA ALA A 44 -16.23 23.70 1.52
C ALA A 44 -16.36 22.18 1.46
N GLU A 45 -16.92 21.73 0.34
CA GLU A 45 -16.78 20.40 -0.26
C GLU A 45 -15.83 19.55 0.58
N ALA A 46 -16.40 18.64 1.37
CA ALA A 46 -15.64 17.55 1.97
C ALA A 46 -14.86 16.92 0.82
N GLY A 47 -13.56 17.19 0.80
CA GLY A 47 -12.66 16.78 -0.26
C GLY A 47 -12.88 15.30 -0.47
N ASP A 48 -13.35 14.99 -1.67
CA ASP A 48 -13.19 13.72 -2.39
C ASP A 48 -12.15 12.87 -1.66
N ALA A 49 -12.63 11.98 -0.79
CA ALA A 49 -11.83 10.94 -0.20
C ALA A 49 -11.49 10.04 -1.38
N GLY A 50 -10.41 10.41 -2.06
CA GLY A 50 -10.16 10.05 -3.45
C GLY A 50 -10.47 8.59 -3.65
N GLU A 51 -11.58 8.31 -4.34
CA GLU A 51 -11.93 6.98 -4.77
C GLU A 51 -10.69 6.47 -5.50
N HIS A 52 -9.99 5.49 -4.91
CA HIS A 52 -8.85 4.87 -5.56
C HIS A 52 -9.35 4.45 -6.94
N ALA A 53 -8.79 5.04 -8.00
CA ALA A 53 -9.11 4.60 -9.35
C ALA A 53 -8.94 3.08 -9.36
N HIS A 54 -9.93 2.36 -9.92
CA HIS A 54 -10.02 0.90 -9.87
C HIS A 54 -8.68 0.18 -10.15
N ASP A 55 -7.79 0.79 -10.92
CA ASP A 55 -6.46 0.32 -11.30
C ASP A 55 -5.37 0.40 -10.20
N GLN A 56 -5.72 0.67 -8.93
CA GLN A 56 -4.73 0.96 -7.88
C GLN A 56 -4.76 0.05 -6.65
N TYR A 57 -5.66 -0.93 -6.56
CA TYR A 57 -5.74 -1.85 -5.42
C TYR A 57 -4.68 -2.96 -5.46
N ALA A 58 -4.33 -3.42 -6.67
CA ALA A 58 -3.32 -4.44 -6.89
C ALA A 58 -2.24 -3.95 -7.84
N VAL A 59 -0.98 -4.15 -7.46
CA VAL A 59 0.19 -3.83 -8.27
C VAL A 59 1.09 -5.06 -8.40
N ASP A 60 1.34 -5.49 -9.64
CA ASP A 60 2.34 -6.52 -9.96
C ASP A 60 3.60 -5.91 -10.53
N GLN A 61 4.70 -6.04 -9.80
CA GLN A 61 6.03 -5.58 -10.22
C GLN A 61 6.83 -6.67 -10.94
N THR A 62 6.38 -7.92 -10.91
CA THR A 62 7.05 -9.04 -11.57
C THR A 62 6.54 -9.23 -13.00
N GLY A 63 5.26 -8.92 -13.22
CA GLY A 63 4.56 -9.16 -14.48
C GLY A 63 4.25 -10.64 -14.71
N GLU A 64 4.37 -11.48 -13.68
CA GLU A 64 4.14 -12.92 -13.75
C GLU A 64 2.66 -13.27 -13.55
N PHE A 65 1.87 -12.41 -12.91
CA PHE A 65 0.45 -12.65 -12.63
C PHE A 65 -0.44 -12.27 -13.82
N SER A 66 -0.19 -12.95 -14.94
CA SER A 66 -0.99 -12.87 -16.16
C SER A 66 -2.35 -13.58 -16.02
N ASN A 67 -3.22 -13.40 -17.01
CA ASN A 67 -4.51 -14.09 -17.12
C ASN A 67 -4.39 -15.64 -17.13
N GLU A 68 -3.21 -16.18 -17.45
CA GLU A 68 -2.95 -17.62 -17.43
C GLU A 68 -2.68 -18.15 -16.02
N VAL A 69 -2.14 -17.30 -15.14
CA VAL A 69 -1.79 -17.64 -13.75
C VAL A 69 -2.95 -17.35 -12.81
N MET A 70 -3.66 -16.25 -13.03
CA MET A 70 -4.79 -15.81 -12.24
C MET A 70 -5.93 -15.38 -13.14
N GLU A 71 -7.18 -15.73 -12.81
CA GLU A 71 -8.32 -15.38 -13.64
C GLU A 71 -8.47 -13.86 -13.74
N GLY A 72 -8.39 -13.36 -14.98
CA GLY A 72 -8.43 -11.93 -15.29
C GLY A 72 -7.13 -11.16 -15.01
N GLY A 73 -6.08 -11.84 -14.54
CA GLY A 73 -4.79 -11.21 -14.23
C GLY A 73 -4.95 -10.09 -13.21
N ILE A 74 -4.02 -9.13 -13.22
CA ILE A 74 -4.03 -8.00 -12.28
C ILE A 74 -5.23 -7.07 -12.47
N ASP A 75 -5.71 -6.90 -13.69
CA ASP A 75 -6.93 -6.12 -13.95
C ASP A 75 -8.14 -6.79 -13.26
N GLY A 76 -8.27 -8.11 -13.40
CA GLY A 76 -9.33 -8.87 -12.73
C GLY A 76 -9.21 -8.88 -11.21
N LEU A 77 -7.99 -8.87 -10.67
CA LEU A 77 -7.76 -8.74 -9.23
C LEU A 77 -8.16 -7.34 -8.72
N ASN A 78 -7.80 -6.29 -9.45
CA ASN A 78 -8.21 -4.92 -9.15
C ASN A 78 -9.75 -4.79 -9.14
N ASP A 79 -10.44 -5.37 -10.11
CA ASP A 79 -11.91 -5.41 -10.14
C ASP A 79 -12.50 -6.11 -8.91
N ARG A 80 -11.90 -7.23 -8.48
CA ARG A 80 -12.33 -7.96 -7.28
C ARG A 80 -12.07 -7.19 -5.99
N LEU A 81 -10.91 -6.57 -5.85
CA LEU A 81 -10.57 -5.73 -4.69
C LEU A 81 -11.49 -4.50 -4.60
N ALA A 82 -11.79 -3.86 -5.73
CA ALA A 82 -12.72 -2.75 -5.76
C ALA A 82 -14.15 -3.18 -5.39
N ALA A 83 -14.60 -4.36 -5.88
CA ALA A 83 -15.89 -4.93 -5.47
C ALA A 83 -15.91 -5.24 -3.96
N HIS A 84 -14.83 -5.84 -3.46
CA HIS A 84 -14.69 -6.16 -2.05
C HIS A 84 -14.73 -4.90 -1.17
N HIS A 85 -13.97 -3.85 -1.52
CA HIS A 85 -13.99 -2.58 -0.81
C HIS A 85 -15.40 -1.96 -0.79
N ALA A 86 -16.15 -2.02 -1.89
CA ALA A 86 -17.53 -1.55 -1.94
C ALA A 86 -18.49 -2.35 -1.03
N GLU A 87 -18.19 -3.62 -0.75
CA GLU A 87 -19.01 -4.49 0.11
C GLU A 87 -18.62 -4.43 1.59
N SER A 88 -17.32 -4.42 1.90
CA SER A 88 -16.81 -4.44 3.28
C SER A 88 -16.58 -3.07 3.88
N ALA A 89 -16.47 -2.02 3.04
CA ALA A 89 -15.95 -0.70 3.40
C ALA A 89 -14.50 -0.70 3.93
N HIS A 90 -13.76 -1.81 3.74
CA HIS A 90 -12.35 -1.93 4.07
C HIS A 90 -11.50 -1.84 2.80
N ASP A 91 -10.52 -0.95 2.81
CA ASP A 91 -9.57 -0.73 1.74
C ASP A 91 -8.40 -1.71 1.88
N VAL A 92 -8.46 -2.83 1.15
CA VAL A 92 -7.40 -3.85 1.15
C VAL A 92 -6.63 -3.75 -0.16
N HIS A 93 -5.30 -3.72 -0.07
CA HIS A 93 -4.41 -3.66 -1.24
C HIS A 93 -3.51 -4.89 -1.31
N VAL A 94 -3.10 -5.23 -2.54
CA VAL A 94 -2.20 -6.34 -2.83
C VAL A 94 -1.00 -5.86 -3.62
N GLN A 95 0.20 -6.12 -3.13
CA GLN A 95 1.42 -5.85 -3.86
C GLN A 95 2.21 -7.13 -4.14
N ILE A 96 2.49 -7.39 -5.41
CA ILE A 96 3.27 -8.53 -5.86
C ILE A 96 4.65 -8.06 -6.27
N VAL A 97 5.68 -8.67 -5.67
CA VAL A 97 7.09 -8.37 -5.90
C VAL A 97 7.87 -9.67 -6.09
N ASP A 98 9.05 -9.57 -6.68
CA ASP A 98 9.93 -10.74 -6.84
C ASP A 98 10.58 -11.13 -5.49
N THR A 99 11.08 -10.14 -4.75
CA THR A 99 11.77 -10.35 -3.47
C THR A 99 11.53 -9.18 -2.50
N THR A 100 11.58 -9.46 -1.19
CA THR A 100 11.60 -8.45 -0.12
C THR A 100 13.01 -7.90 0.17
N GLY A 101 14.04 -8.48 -0.43
CA GLY A 101 15.44 -8.08 -0.20
C GLY A 101 15.94 -8.43 1.20
N GLU A 102 15.63 -9.65 1.67
CA GLU A 102 15.99 -10.17 3.01
C GLU A 102 15.24 -9.50 4.17
N VAL A 103 14.25 -8.65 3.88
CA VAL A 103 13.33 -8.09 4.87
C VAL A 103 12.23 -9.11 5.15
N ASP A 104 11.83 -9.22 6.41
CA ASP A 104 10.64 -9.98 6.77
C ASP A 104 9.41 -9.51 5.99
N ALA A 105 8.55 -10.43 5.54
CA ALA A 105 7.47 -10.10 4.62
C ALA A 105 6.41 -9.18 5.24
N ASP A 106 6.08 -9.34 6.53
CA ASP A 106 5.14 -8.45 7.23
C ASP A 106 5.74 -7.07 7.41
N ALA A 107 7.03 -7.00 7.77
CA ALA A 107 7.76 -5.73 7.82
C ALA A 107 7.86 -5.05 6.44
N ALA A 108 7.99 -5.83 5.36
CA ALA A 108 7.97 -5.32 4.00
C ALA A 108 6.58 -4.79 3.62
N ALA A 109 5.51 -5.51 3.93
CA ALA A 109 4.12 -5.08 3.75
C ALA A 109 3.85 -3.76 4.49
N GLN A 110 4.26 -3.66 5.76
CA GLN A 110 4.19 -2.41 6.51
C GLN A 110 4.96 -1.26 5.84
N SER A 111 6.12 -1.53 5.25
CA SER A 111 6.95 -0.48 4.65
C SER A 111 6.36 0.12 3.36
N VAL A 112 5.55 -0.65 2.66
CA VAL A 112 4.88 -0.21 1.42
C VAL A 112 3.45 0.27 1.65
N HIS A 113 2.93 0.08 2.87
CA HIS A 113 1.59 0.50 3.26
C HIS A 113 1.42 2.03 3.14
N ARG A 114 0.34 2.51 2.50
CA ARG A 114 0.14 3.93 2.16
C ARG A 114 -1.12 4.56 2.74
N GLY A 115 -1.73 3.92 3.73
CA GLY A 115 -2.91 4.42 4.41
C GLY A 115 -4.22 3.71 4.04
N GLU A 116 -4.15 2.67 3.22
CA GLU A 116 -5.21 1.65 3.13
C GLU A 116 -5.44 0.96 4.48
N ASP A 117 -6.51 0.19 4.65
CA ASP A 117 -6.78 -0.49 5.92
C ASP A 117 -5.88 -1.73 6.11
N ALA A 118 -5.57 -2.43 5.01
CA ALA A 118 -4.62 -3.54 5.00
C ALA A 118 -3.83 -3.66 3.69
N MET A 119 -2.59 -4.13 3.81
CA MET A 119 -1.66 -4.44 2.73
C MET A 119 -1.25 -5.90 2.79
N ILE A 120 -1.46 -6.63 1.70
CA ILE A 120 -0.96 -7.98 1.48
C ILE A 120 0.20 -7.90 0.49
N LEU A 121 1.39 -8.30 0.92
CA LEU A 121 2.57 -8.38 0.06
C LEU A 121 2.87 -9.84 -0.31
N ILE A 122 2.94 -10.13 -1.61
CA ILE A 122 3.32 -11.44 -2.13
C ILE A 122 4.70 -11.32 -2.76
N ALA A 123 5.71 -11.88 -2.09
CA ALA A 123 7.08 -11.96 -2.60
C ALA A 123 7.27 -13.32 -3.31
N ALA A 124 6.97 -13.36 -4.60
CA ALA A 124 6.86 -14.60 -5.38
C ALA A 124 8.17 -15.39 -5.45
N GLY A 125 9.30 -14.71 -5.68
CA GLY A 125 10.63 -15.32 -5.75
C GLY A 125 11.17 -15.78 -4.39
N ASP A 126 10.78 -15.09 -3.31
CA ASP A 126 11.12 -15.50 -1.94
C ASP A 126 10.14 -16.51 -1.34
N GLN A 127 9.03 -16.78 -2.04
CA GLN A 127 7.92 -17.63 -1.58
C GLN A 127 7.37 -17.23 -0.21
N GLN A 128 7.23 -15.93 0.00
CA GLN A 128 6.73 -15.35 1.25
C GLN A 128 5.51 -14.48 1.01
N ILE A 129 4.62 -14.47 1.99
CA ILE A 129 3.44 -13.61 2.01
C ILE A 129 3.49 -12.85 3.32
N GLY A 130 3.39 -11.52 3.24
CA GLY A 130 3.29 -10.63 4.38
C GLY A 130 1.93 -9.97 4.43
N VAL A 131 1.41 -9.75 5.63
CA VAL A 131 0.12 -9.09 5.86
C VAL A 131 0.29 -8.02 6.91
N TYR A 132 -0.16 -6.80 6.61
CA TYR A 132 -0.13 -5.69 7.54
C TYR A 132 -1.44 -4.90 7.50
N GLY A 133 -1.96 -4.49 8.65
CA GLY A 133 -3.09 -3.56 8.75
C GLY A 133 -3.20 -2.99 10.17
N GLU A 134 -3.69 -1.75 10.32
CA GLU A 134 -3.89 -1.10 11.63
C GLU A 134 -5.10 -1.71 12.37
N GLY A 135 -5.01 -2.97 12.75
CA GLY A 135 -6.11 -3.73 13.35
C GLY A 135 -5.93 -5.24 13.25
N ILE A 136 -5.01 -5.69 12.39
CA ILE A 136 -4.65 -7.10 12.22
C ILE A 136 -3.44 -7.37 13.12
N ASP A 137 -3.58 -8.29 14.07
CA ASP A 137 -2.44 -8.72 14.88
C ASP A 137 -1.54 -9.73 14.15
N GLU A 138 -0.34 -9.96 14.67
CA GLU A 138 0.66 -10.85 14.06
C GLU A 138 0.12 -12.27 13.85
N SER A 139 -0.72 -12.77 14.76
CA SER A 139 -1.27 -14.13 14.65
C SER A 139 -2.39 -14.23 13.63
N GLU A 140 -3.17 -13.16 13.44
CA GLU A 140 -4.16 -13.05 12.37
C GLU A 140 -3.45 -12.94 11.02
N GLY A 141 -2.40 -12.11 10.92
CA GLY A 141 -1.56 -12.00 9.73
C GLY A 141 -0.94 -13.33 9.30
N GLU A 142 -0.38 -14.09 10.26
CA GLU A 142 0.19 -15.43 10.02
C GLU A 142 -0.88 -16.44 9.56
N ALA A 143 -2.09 -16.38 10.13
CA ALA A 143 -3.19 -17.25 9.73
C ALA A 143 -3.66 -16.94 8.29
N ILE A 144 -3.75 -15.66 7.92
CA ILE A 144 -4.10 -15.20 6.58
C ILE A 144 -3.03 -15.68 5.58
N SER A 145 -1.75 -15.39 5.85
CA SER A 145 -0.66 -15.77 4.95
C SER A 145 -0.56 -17.28 4.77
N GLN A 146 -0.71 -18.07 5.83
CA GLN A 146 -0.72 -19.54 5.72
C GLN A 146 -1.88 -20.06 4.87
N ALA A 147 -3.08 -19.50 5.02
CA ALA A 147 -4.23 -19.91 4.20
C ALA A 147 -4.00 -19.61 2.70
N MET A 148 -3.36 -18.48 2.39
CA MET A 148 -2.98 -18.13 1.02
C MET A 148 -1.92 -19.09 0.46
N VAL A 149 -0.88 -19.41 1.24
CA VAL A 149 0.15 -20.39 0.86
C VAL A 149 -0.48 -21.76 0.58
N ASP A 150 -1.37 -22.23 1.46
CA ASP A 150 -2.06 -23.51 1.28
C ASP A 150 -2.87 -23.54 -0.03
N ALA A 151 -3.51 -22.44 -0.40
CA ALA A 151 -4.24 -22.34 -1.67
C ALA A 151 -3.28 -22.32 -2.89
N PHE A 152 -2.17 -21.58 -2.81
CA PHE A 152 -1.17 -21.52 -3.87
C PHE A 152 -0.48 -22.88 -4.10
N ASP A 153 -0.23 -23.64 -3.04
CA ASP A 153 0.28 -25.00 -3.10
C ASP A 153 -0.68 -25.98 -3.82
N ASN A 154 -1.96 -25.62 -3.91
CA ASN A 154 -2.99 -26.36 -4.66
C ASN A 154 -3.27 -25.77 -6.06
N ASP A 155 -2.38 -24.91 -6.57
CA ASP A 155 -2.52 -24.17 -7.83
C ASP A 155 -3.76 -23.26 -7.89
N ASP A 156 -4.34 -22.91 -6.73
CA ASP A 156 -5.51 -22.02 -6.62
C ASP A 156 -5.09 -20.60 -6.24
N PHE A 157 -4.41 -19.91 -7.16
CA PHE A 157 -3.95 -18.54 -6.95
C PHE A 157 -5.08 -17.55 -6.74
N THR A 158 -6.16 -17.69 -7.50
CA THR A 158 -7.30 -16.77 -7.42
C THR A 158 -8.04 -16.97 -6.09
N GLY A 159 -8.36 -18.22 -5.74
CA GLY A 159 -9.02 -18.54 -4.48
C GLY A 159 -8.16 -18.20 -3.27
N GLY A 160 -6.83 -18.38 -3.36
CA GLY A 160 -5.90 -17.97 -2.31
C GLY A 160 -5.92 -16.47 -2.05
N ILE A 161 -5.80 -15.65 -3.10
CA ILE A 161 -5.84 -14.19 -2.96
C ILE A 161 -7.20 -13.72 -2.45
N ASP A 162 -8.30 -14.23 -3.01
CA ASP A 162 -9.66 -13.85 -2.58
C ASP A 162 -9.92 -14.23 -1.11
N ALA A 163 -9.45 -15.41 -0.67
CA ALA A 163 -9.53 -15.82 0.73
C ALA A 163 -8.69 -14.92 1.65
N GLY A 164 -7.49 -14.52 1.21
CA GLY A 164 -6.63 -13.60 1.94
C GLY A 164 -7.27 -12.22 2.15
N ILE A 165 -7.86 -11.66 1.09
CA ILE A 165 -8.57 -10.37 1.13
C ILE A 165 -9.76 -10.42 2.10
N SER A 166 -10.57 -11.48 2.00
CA SER A 166 -11.73 -11.66 2.88
C SER A 166 -11.30 -11.80 4.33
N ALA A 167 -10.26 -12.59 4.61
CA ALA A 167 -9.78 -12.82 5.96
C ALA A 167 -9.13 -11.57 6.58
N ALA A 168 -8.40 -10.78 5.79
CA ALA A 168 -7.88 -9.48 6.24
C ALA A 168 -9.02 -8.51 6.60
N SER A 169 -10.06 -8.48 5.77
CA SER A 169 -11.24 -7.63 6.04
C SER A 169 -12.05 -8.09 7.25
N ASP A 170 -12.15 -9.40 7.47
CA ASP A 170 -12.79 -9.95 8.67
C ASP A 170 -11.99 -9.60 9.93
N ALA A 171 -10.65 -9.65 9.86
CA ALA A 171 -9.78 -9.26 10.97
C ALA A 171 -9.94 -7.78 11.33
N LEU A 172 -10.07 -6.89 10.34
CA LEU A 172 -10.33 -5.45 10.55
C LEU A 172 -11.66 -5.12 11.23
N ASN A 173 -12.59 -6.08 11.34
CA ASN A 173 -13.89 -5.89 12.00
C ASN A 173 -13.91 -6.31 13.48
N ASN A 174 -12.83 -6.86 14.03
CA ASN A 174 -12.74 -7.33 15.42
C ASN A 174 -12.37 -6.23 16.42
#